data_AF-A0A133KDC9-F1
#
_entry.id   AF-A0A133KDC9-F1
#
_cell.length_a   1.000
_cell.length_b   1.000
_cell.length_c   1.000
_cell.angle_alpha   90.00
_cell.angle_beta   90.00
_cell.angle_gamma   90.00
#
_symmetry.space_group_name_H-M   'P 1'
#
loop_
_entity.id
_entity.type
_entity.pdbx_description
1 polymer ?
#
loop_
_entity_poly.entity_id
_entity_poly.type
_entity_poly.pdbx_seq_one_letter_code
_entity_poly.pdbx_strand_id
1 'polypeptide(L)'
;MDTTNLRQVEGGTVIKQADRSSVLSFILQDAKGREVKLDGQAAQVALYTNQGKFWETTTKVKGAEVSFSLPGNLAVDDYLLDISVAGYVFPSDRDLIIRVTQGFKNLPDKEAAERSERTLEEITADVQKQADEKLKQTITLITTKKDEFTSYVDTKATEISSTGDKYLKDIEATTSQAKTGISEVAKTEADKMKASSTEAISLIGSKKDQALKEIDSKAKTVSDTLKTDLAGLLKDKVDKEPGKGLSDNNFSTEYKNKLDKLDTDIDKKLEPKADKTMVDDEVQKLKDLIFDSEVKSQDTMVYVLDPYIEGGQVKFKAKQIGNLLANDFLRVNVDSDKYKFRIKSTSQGVILFYSMTDEALRYAIHVFPNVKNYEINFGKKVTGEMIFTSVTMPEDKVSVIREEVAV
;
A
#
# COMPACT_ATOMS: atom_id res chain seq x y z
N MET A 1 -111.51 -30.80 -2.40
CA MET A 1 -110.95 -29.53 -1.91
C MET A 1 -111.28 -28.51 -2.96
N ASP A 2 -112.09 -27.52 -2.59
CA ASP A 2 -112.43 -26.42 -3.48
C ASP A 2 -111.17 -25.56 -3.66
N THR A 3 -110.46 -25.74 -4.78
CA THR A 3 -109.24 -24.99 -5.08
C THR A 3 -109.58 -23.65 -5.72
N THR A 4 -109.04 -22.57 -5.16
CA THR A 4 -108.95 -21.25 -5.80
C THR A 4 -108.21 -21.35 -7.13
N ASN A 5 -108.48 -20.44 -8.07
CA ASN A 5 -107.81 -20.39 -9.37
C ASN A 5 -107.55 -18.94 -9.83
N LEU A 6 -106.74 -18.80 -10.86
CA LEU A 6 -106.49 -17.54 -11.56
C LEU A 6 -107.05 -17.59 -12.97
N ARG A 7 -107.71 -16.50 -13.39
CA ARG A 7 -108.05 -16.26 -14.80
C ARG A 7 -107.29 -15.05 -15.30
N GLN A 8 -106.40 -15.23 -16.28
CA GLN A 8 -105.70 -14.13 -16.92
C GLN A 8 -106.67 -13.24 -17.69
N VAL A 9 -106.54 -11.92 -17.52
CA VAL A 9 -107.33 -10.91 -18.23
C VAL A 9 -106.46 -9.92 -19.01
N GLU A 10 -105.17 -9.81 -18.70
CA GLU A 10 -104.22 -8.96 -19.42
C GLU A 10 -102.84 -9.60 -19.53
N GLY A 11 -102.14 -9.27 -20.62
CA GLY A 11 -100.82 -9.77 -20.98
C GLY A 11 -100.83 -11.17 -21.62
N GLY A 12 -99.66 -11.62 -22.07
CA GLY A 12 -99.49 -12.92 -22.73
C GLY A 12 -98.83 -13.96 -21.82
N THR A 13 -98.90 -15.23 -22.23
CA THR A 13 -98.23 -16.36 -21.55
C THR A 13 -96.81 -16.57 -22.03
N VAL A 14 -96.39 -15.94 -23.14
CA VAL A 14 -95.00 -16.00 -23.65
C VAL A 14 -94.36 -14.62 -23.52
N ILE A 15 -93.36 -14.50 -22.65
CA ILE A 15 -92.67 -13.25 -22.33
C ILE A 15 -91.22 -13.31 -22.79
N LYS A 16 -90.62 -12.16 -23.15
CA LYS A 16 -89.19 -12.06 -23.44
C LYS A 16 -88.41 -11.82 -22.14
N GLN A 17 -87.26 -12.47 -22.00
CA GLN A 17 -86.38 -12.37 -20.82
C GLN A 17 -86.13 -10.93 -20.32
N ALA A 18 -86.08 -9.94 -21.22
CA ALA A 18 -85.82 -8.52 -20.91
C ALA A 18 -87.08 -7.64 -20.82
N ASP A 19 -88.29 -8.22 -20.86
CA ASP A 19 -89.54 -7.45 -20.83
C ASP A 19 -89.86 -7.00 -19.40
N ARG A 20 -89.85 -5.67 -19.21
CA ARG A 20 -90.14 -4.98 -17.94
C ARG A 20 -91.45 -4.20 -17.97
N SER A 21 -92.02 -4.01 -19.15
CA SER A 21 -93.14 -3.10 -19.39
C SER A 21 -94.46 -3.82 -19.50
N SER A 22 -94.46 -5.11 -19.83
CA SER A 22 -95.69 -5.90 -19.88
C SER A 22 -96.33 -6.00 -18.49
N VAL A 23 -97.59 -5.58 -18.42
CA VAL A 23 -98.46 -5.79 -17.27
C VAL A 23 -99.20 -7.10 -17.46
N LEU A 24 -99.20 -7.93 -16.43
CA LEU A 24 -100.02 -9.13 -16.34
C LEU A 24 -101.10 -8.88 -15.31
N SER A 25 -102.34 -9.15 -15.68
CA SER A 25 -103.51 -8.97 -14.82
C SER A 25 -104.30 -10.26 -14.71
N PHE A 26 -104.68 -10.63 -13.48
CA PHE A 26 -105.40 -11.86 -13.18
C PHE A 26 -106.59 -11.59 -12.27
N ILE A 27 -107.70 -12.28 -12.53
CA ILE A 27 -108.87 -12.30 -11.67
C ILE A 27 -108.77 -13.48 -10.71
N LEU A 28 -108.95 -13.20 -9.42
CA LEU A 28 -109.00 -14.19 -8.35
C LEU A 28 -110.34 -14.94 -8.42
N GLN A 29 -110.31 -16.27 -8.53
CA GLN A 29 -111.51 -17.10 -8.62
C GLN A 29 -111.61 -18.11 -7.47
N ASP A 30 -112.84 -18.39 -7.03
CA ASP A 30 -113.15 -19.55 -6.18
C ASP A 30 -113.18 -20.85 -6.99
N ALA A 31 -113.38 -21.98 -6.32
CA ALA A 31 -113.42 -23.29 -6.97
C ALA A 31 -114.58 -23.50 -7.96
N LYS A 32 -115.54 -22.58 -8.01
CA LYS A 32 -116.65 -22.58 -8.96
C LYS A 32 -116.43 -21.58 -10.10
N GLY A 33 -115.23 -20.98 -10.19
CA GLY A 33 -114.87 -19.97 -11.19
C GLY A 33 -115.47 -18.59 -10.94
N ARG A 34 -116.03 -18.33 -9.75
CA ARG A 34 -116.64 -17.03 -9.41
C ARG A 34 -115.58 -16.10 -8.84
N GLU A 35 -115.69 -14.81 -9.17
CA GLU A 35 -114.72 -13.81 -8.77
C GLU A 35 -114.72 -13.57 -7.25
N VAL A 36 -113.53 -13.51 -6.66
CA VAL A 36 -113.32 -13.26 -5.23
C VAL A 36 -112.83 -11.83 -5.05
N LYS A 37 -113.71 -10.95 -4.57
CA LYS A 37 -113.39 -9.54 -4.37
C LYS A 37 -112.64 -9.34 -3.04
N LEU A 38 -111.38 -8.92 -3.12
CA LEU A 38 -110.48 -8.68 -1.99
C LEU A 38 -109.87 -7.26 -2.06
N ASP A 39 -110.67 -6.28 -2.49
CA ASP A 39 -110.24 -4.91 -2.76
C ASP A 39 -109.39 -4.32 -1.61
N GLY A 40 -108.27 -3.70 -1.99
CA GLY A 40 -107.32 -3.06 -1.07
C GLY A 40 -106.39 -4.02 -0.30
N GLN A 41 -106.63 -5.34 -0.33
CA GLN A 41 -105.72 -6.32 0.29
C GLN A 41 -104.38 -6.39 -0.44
N ALA A 42 -103.31 -6.67 0.30
CA ALA A 42 -102.01 -6.93 -0.28
C ALA A 42 -101.99 -8.33 -0.92
N ALA A 43 -101.60 -8.38 -2.19
CA ALA A 43 -101.41 -9.60 -2.96
C ALA A 43 -99.93 -9.85 -3.15
N GLN A 44 -99.43 -10.96 -2.58
CA GLN A 44 -98.08 -11.44 -2.83
C GLN A 44 -98.09 -12.30 -4.09
N VAL A 45 -97.38 -11.84 -5.10
CA VAL A 45 -97.24 -12.52 -6.39
C VAL A 45 -95.91 -13.25 -6.37
N ALA A 46 -95.90 -14.54 -6.67
CA ALA A 46 -94.69 -15.36 -6.70
C ALA A 46 -94.62 -16.20 -7.98
N LEU A 47 -93.43 -16.24 -8.59
CA LEU A 47 -93.12 -17.12 -9.72
C LEU A 47 -92.20 -18.24 -9.27
N TYR A 48 -92.52 -19.46 -9.67
CA TYR A 48 -91.76 -20.67 -9.37
C TYR A 48 -91.30 -21.36 -10.64
N THR A 49 -90.07 -21.88 -10.63
CA THR A 49 -89.58 -22.85 -11.61
C THR A 49 -89.57 -24.25 -10.99
N ASN A 50 -89.18 -25.27 -11.76
CA ASN A 50 -88.96 -26.62 -11.22
C ASN A 50 -87.84 -26.68 -10.14
N GLN A 51 -87.03 -25.62 -10.00
CA GLN A 51 -85.98 -25.48 -8.99
C GLN A 51 -86.45 -24.74 -7.73
N GLY A 52 -87.66 -24.20 -7.72
CA GLY A 52 -88.25 -23.49 -6.58
C GLY A 52 -88.63 -22.04 -6.90
N LYS A 53 -88.81 -21.23 -5.85
CA LYS A 53 -89.27 -19.85 -5.96
C LYS A 53 -88.20 -18.98 -6.62
N PHE A 54 -88.53 -18.35 -7.74
CA PHE A 54 -87.60 -17.53 -8.51
C PHE A 54 -87.73 -16.05 -8.22
N TRP A 55 -88.96 -15.54 -8.11
CA TRP A 55 -89.23 -14.11 -7.93
C TRP A 55 -90.52 -13.88 -7.16
N GLU A 56 -90.59 -12.75 -6.47
CA GLU A 56 -91.81 -12.29 -5.81
C GLU A 56 -91.96 -10.76 -5.86
N THR A 57 -93.19 -10.30 -5.81
CA THR A 57 -93.54 -8.90 -5.58
C THR A 57 -94.81 -8.80 -4.75
N THR A 58 -95.13 -7.61 -4.25
CA THR A 58 -96.41 -7.32 -3.58
C THR A 58 -97.12 -6.19 -4.31
N THR A 59 -98.39 -6.40 -4.62
CA THR A 59 -99.28 -5.40 -5.21
C THR A 59 -100.58 -5.32 -4.40
N LYS A 60 -101.52 -4.45 -4.78
CA LYS A 60 -102.85 -4.37 -4.15
C LYS A 60 -103.92 -4.92 -5.09
N VAL A 61 -104.87 -5.66 -4.52
CA VAL A 61 -106.05 -6.12 -5.28
C VAL A 61 -106.96 -4.94 -5.56
N LYS A 62 -107.45 -4.82 -6.80
CA LYS A 62 -108.49 -3.87 -7.21
C LYS A 62 -109.75 -4.64 -7.58
N GLY A 63 -110.77 -4.61 -6.73
CA GLY A 63 -111.94 -5.47 -6.83
C GLY A 63 -111.56 -6.95 -6.65
N ALA A 64 -111.52 -7.72 -7.73
CA ALA A 64 -111.05 -9.11 -7.77
C ALA A 64 -109.76 -9.28 -8.61
N GLU A 65 -109.19 -8.17 -9.09
CA GLU A 65 -108.07 -8.17 -10.03
C GLU A 65 -106.74 -7.88 -9.34
N VAL A 66 -105.70 -8.59 -9.77
CA VAL A 66 -104.31 -8.40 -9.37
C VAL A 66 -103.48 -8.13 -10.61
N SER A 67 -102.90 -6.93 -10.71
CA SER A 67 -102.04 -6.52 -11.81
C SER A 67 -100.61 -6.26 -11.33
N PHE A 68 -99.63 -6.76 -12.08
CA PHE A 68 -98.21 -6.59 -11.78
C PHE A 68 -97.35 -6.61 -13.05
N SER A 69 -96.16 -6.03 -12.97
CA SER A 69 -95.13 -6.11 -14.02
C SER A 69 -94.00 -7.04 -13.61
N LEU A 70 -93.39 -7.70 -14.58
CA LEU A 70 -92.28 -8.61 -14.38
C LEU A 70 -90.94 -7.85 -14.18
N PRO A 71 -89.96 -8.43 -13.47
CA PRO A 71 -88.70 -7.74 -13.14
C PRO A 71 -87.76 -7.56 -14.36
N GLY A 72 -88.08 -8.24 -15.47
CA GLY A 72 -87.36 -8.23 -16.76
C GLY A 72 -85.92 -8.74 -16.74
N ASN A 73 -85.56 -9.53 -15.73
CA ASN A 73 -84.35 -10.34 -15.68
C ASN A 73 -84.69 -11.81 -15.38
N LEU A 74 -85.83 -12.28 -15.91
CA LEU A 74 -86.26 -13.67 -15.72
C LEU A 74 -85.33 -14.61 -16.51
N ALA A 75 -84.99 -15.76 -15.95
CA ALA A 75 -84.28 -16.80 -16.70
C ALA A 75 -85.19 -17.38 -17.80
N VAL A 76 -84.59 -17.99 -18.83
CA VAL A 76 -85.36 -18.66 -19.88
C VAL A 76 -85.88 -19.99 -19.32
N ASP A 77 -87.14 -19.99 -18.89
CA ASP A 77 -87.79 -21.16 -18.29
C ASP A 77 -89.34 -21.02 -18.33
N ASP A 78 -90.04 -22.09 -17.94
CA ASP A 78 -91.48 -22.12 -17.73
C ASP A 78 -91.79 -21.85 -16.24
N TYR A 79 -92.57 -20.80 -15.98
CA TYR A 79 -92.89 -20.33 -14.64
C TYR A 79 -94.34 -20.62 -14.24
N LEU A 80 -94.51 -21.19 -13.05
CA LEU A 80 -95.80 -21.29 -12.36
C LEU A 80 -96.04 -20.03 -11.52
N LEU A 81 -97.26 -19.52 -11.51
CA LEU A 81 -97.64 -18.31 -10.81
C LEU A 81 -98.53 -18.65 -9.61
N ASP A 82 -98.15 -18.22 -8.41
CA ASP A 82 -99.05 -18.18 -7.27
C ASP A 82 -99.29 -16.73 -6.84
N ILE A 83 -100.56 -16.42 -6.54
CA ILE A 83 -100.92 -15.15 -5.93
C ILE A 83 -101.54 -15.42 -4.56
N SER A 84 -100.87 -14.99 -3.49
CA SER A 84 -101.34 -15.14 -2.12
C SER A 84 -102.00 -13.85 -1.62
N VAL A 85 -103.26 -13.92 -1.19
CA VAL A 85 -104.03 -12.77 -0.71
C VAL A 85 -104.87 -13.17 0.50
N ALA A 86 -104.79 -12.40 1.59
CA ALA A 86 -105.63 -12.58 2.79
C ALA A 86 -105.64 -14.03 3.34
N GLY A 87 -104.51 -14.74 3.23
CA GLY A 87 -104.35 -16.13 3.69
C GLY A 87 -104.74 -17.22 2.68
N TYR A 88 -105.30 -16.84 1.51
CA TYR A 88 -105.56 -17.76 0.40
C TYR A 88 -104.41 -17.75 -0.58
N VAL A 89 -104.13 -18.90 -1.21
CA VAL A 89 -103.20 -19.03 -2.34
C VAL A 89 -104.03 -19.30 -3.59
N PHE A 90 -103.92 -18.45 -4.60
CA PHE A 90 -104.55 -18.61 -5.91
C PHE A 90 -103.46 -19.07 -6.89
N PRO A 91 -103.31 -20.39 -7.12
CA PRO A 91 -102.33 -20.90 -8.06
C PRO A 91 -102.79 -20.71 -9.49
N SER A 92 -101.84 -20.69 -10.41
CA SER A 92 -102.07 -20.94 -11.83
C SER A 92 -102.33 -22.43 -12.05
N ASP A 93 -103.33 -22.78 -12.86
CA ASP A 93 -103.52 -24.15 -13.30
C ASP A 93 -102.43 -24.59 -14.30
N ARG A 94 -102.48 -25.85 -14.75
CA ARG A 94 -101.49 -26.42 -15.69
C ARG A 94 -101.52 -25.77 -17.07
N ASP A 95 -102.60 -25.08 -17.42
CA ASP A 95 -102.77 -24.45 -18.73
C ASP A 95 -102.27 -22.98 -18.71
N LEU A 96 -102.13 -22.38 -17.52
CA LEU A 96 -101.63 -21.03 -17.31
C LEU A 96 -100.15 -21.01 -16.87
N ILE A 97 -99.25 -21.33 -17.81
CA ILE A 97 -97.79 -21.27 -17.59
C ILE A 97 -97.23 -20.00 -18.26
N ILE A 98 -96.42 -19.23 -17.53
CA ILE A 98 -95.69 -18.09 -18.10
C ILE A 98 -94.34 -18.57 -18.63
N ARG A 99 -94.23 -18.72 -19.95
CA ARG A 99 -92.99 -19.13 -20.65
C ARG A 99 -92.11 -17.94 -20.97
N VAL A 100 -90.91 -17.91 -20.40
CA VAL A 100 -89.92 -16.88 -20.72
C VAL A 100 -89.00 -17.38 -21.82
N THR A 101 -88.92 -16.64 -22.92
CA THR A 101 -88.03 -16.96 -24.05
C THR A 101 -86.88 -15.97 -24.16
N GLN A 102 -85.75 -16.44 -24.71
CA GLN A 102 -84.56 -15.61 -24.90
C GLN A 102 -84.89 -14.34 -25.71
N GLY A 103 -84.48 -13.19 -25.17
CA GLY A 103 -84.47 -11.92 -25.88
C GLY A 103 -83.21 -11.78 -26.75
N PHE A 104 -83.18 -10.82 -27.67
CA PHE A 104 -82.07 -10.65 -28.63
C PHE A 104 -80.74 -10.19 -28.00
N LYS A 105 -80.65 -10.08 -26.67
CA LYS A 105 -79.50 -9.51 -25.93
C LYS A 105 -79.24 -10.32 -24.66
N ASN A 106 -78.09 -11.01 -24.60
CA ASN A 106 -77.64 -11.69 -23.37
C ASN A 106 -77.31 -10.62 -22.31
N LEU A 107 -77.86 -10.76 -21.11
CA LEU A 107 -77.51 -9.93 -19.94
C LEU A 107 -76.57 -10.72 -19.01
N PRO A 108 -75.50 -10.10 -18.48
CA PRO A 108 -74.59 -10.75 -17.54
C PRO A 108 -75.20 -10.87 -16.13
N ASP A 109 -74.67 -11.78 -15.32
CA ASP A 109 -75.16 -12.15 -13.99
C ASP A 109 -74.83 -11.12 -12.88
N LYS A 110 -75.36 -11.37 -11.67
CA LYS A 110 -75.26 -10.49 -10.49
C LYS A 110 -73.81 -10.23 -10.06
N GLU A 111 -72.93 -11.22 -10.18
CA GLU A 111 -71.50 -11.06 -9.85
C GLU A 111 -70.76 -10.15 -10.85
N ALA A 112 -71.20 -10.10 -12.11
CA ALA A 112 -70.70 -9.15 -13.09
C ALA A 112 -71.23 -7.73 -12.84
N ALA A 113 -72.48 -7.60 -12.37
CA ALA A 113 -73.09 -6.32 -12.02
C ALA A 113 -72.42 -5.66 -10.80
N GLU A 114 -72.16 -6.42 -9.72
CA GLU A 114 -71.47 -5.92 -8.51
C GLU A 114 -70.01 -5.54 -8.79
N ARG A 115 -69.32 -6.25 -9.71
CA ARG A 115 -67.98 -5.85 -10.19
C ARG A 115 -67.98 -4.58 -11.03
N SER A 116 -69.08 -4.27 -11.71
CA SER A 116 -69.25 -3.02 -12.46
C SER A 116 -69.69 -1.82 -11.61
N GLU A 117 -70.09 -2.03 -10.35
CA GLU A 117 -70.42 -0.93 -9.42
C GLU A 117 -69.18 -0.24 -8.84
N ARG A 118 -68.05 -0.96 -8.69
CA ARG A 118 -66.76 -0.31 -8.46
C ARG A 118 -66.30 0.33 -9.76
N THR A 119 -66.27 1.65 -9.79
CA THR A 119 -65.76 2.36 -10.95
C THR A 119 -64.29 1.96 -11.18
N LEU A 120 -63.85 1.98 -12.44
CA LEU A 120 -62.45 1.74 -12.79
C LEU A 120 -61.50 2.67 -11.99
N GLU A 121 -62.00 3.85 -11.61
CA GLU A 121 -61.32 4.84 -10.78
C GLU A 121 -61.06 4.33 -9.35
N GLU A 122 -62.05 3.72 -8.70
CA GLU A 122 -61.89 3.17 -7.33
C GLU A 122 -60.90 2.01 -7.29
N ILE A 123 -60.93 1.12 -8.28
CA ILE A 123 -59.98 0.01 -8.41
C ILE A 123 -58.56 0.54 -8.64
N THR A 124 -58.43 1.56 -9.50
CA THR A 124 -57.12 2.18 -9.79
C THR A 124 -56.55 2.87 -8.54
N ALA A 125 -57.38 3.58 -7.79
CA ALA A 125 -56.97 4.25 -6.56
C ALA A 125 -56.53 3.27 -5.46
N ASP A 126 -57.24 2.14 -5.29
CA ASP A 126 -56.87 1.13 -4.29
C ASP A 126 -55.55 0.41 -4.66
N VAL A 127 -55.36 0.08 -5.93
CA VAL A 127 -54.10 -0.51 -6.42
C VAL A 127 -52.93 0.46 -6.23
N GLN A 128 -53.11 1.75 -6.53
CA GLN A 128 -52.10 2.78 -6.31
C GLN A 128 -51.75 2.91 -4.82
N LYS A 129 -52.76 2.98 -3.95
CA LYS A 129 -52.56 3.06 -2.50
C LYS A 129 -51.78 1.85 -1.97
N GLN A 130 -52.14 0.64 -2.39
CA GLN A 130 -51.43 -0.59 -1.98
C GLN A 130 -49.99 -0.61 -2.49
N ALA A 131 -49.74 -0.11 -3.70
CA ALA A 131 -48.39 -0.01 -4.26
C ALA A 131 -47.55 1.00 -3.46
N ASP A 132 -48.10 2.16 -3.13
CA ASP A 132 -47.43 3.20 -2.33
C ASP A 132 -47.12 2.72 -0.90
N GLU A 133 -48.06 1.99 -0.27
CA GLU A 133 -47.84 1.41 1.05
C GLU A 133 -46.72 0.37 1.04
N LYS A 134 -46.69 -0.52 0.05
CA LYS A 134 -45.60 -1.51 -0.12
C LYS A 134 -44.26 -0.84 -0.41
N LEU A 135 -44.27 0.19 -1.25
CA LEU A 135 -43.06 0.97 -1.56
C LEU A 135 -42.54 1.65 -0.30
N LYS A 136 -43.41 2.29 0.49
CA LYS A 136 -43.05 2.93 1.76
C LYS A 136 -42.47 1.94 2.76
N GLN A 137 -43.10 0.77 2.92
CA GLN A 137 -42.58 -0.30 3.79
C GLN A 137 -41.18 -0.76 3.34
N THR A 138 -40.99 -0.94 2.04
CA THR A 138 -39.70 -1.35 1.47
C THR A 138 -38.63 -0.29 1.70
N ILE A 139 -38.96 0.98 1.47
CA ILE A 139 -38.05 2.11 1.74
C ILE A 139 -37.68 2.15 3.22
N THR A 140 -38.64 2.02 4.13
CA THR A 140 -38.37 1.99 5.58
C THR A 140 -37.42 0.86 5.94
N LEU A 141 -37.67 -0.37 5.44
CA LEU A 141 -36.80 -1.51 5.69
C LEU A 141 -35.37 -1.29 5.17
N ILE A 142 -35.24 -0.73 3.96
CA ILE A 142 -33.93 -0.40 3.36
C ILE A 142 -33.20 0.65 4.21
N THR A 143 -33.89 1.70 4.63
CA THR A 143 -33.30 2.76 5.46
C THR A 143 -32.84 2.21 6.81
N THR A 144 -33.66 1.41 7.50
CA THR A 144 -33.26 0.79 8.77
C THR A 144 -32.03 -0.10 8.61
N LYS A 145 -32.00 -0.96 7.58
CA LYS A 145 -30.82 -1.80 7.32
C LYS A 145 -29.57 -0.99 6.98
N LYS A 146 -29.73 0.12 6.27
CA LYS A 146 -28.63 1.05 5.97
C LYS A 146 -28.09 1.68 7.25
N ASP A 147 -28.95 2.11 8.15
CA ASP A 147 -28.55 2.74 9.42
C ASP A 147 -27.85 1.71 10.33
N GLU A 148 -28.38 0.49 10.43
CA GLU A 148 -27.74 -0.63 11.13
C GLU A 148 -26.36 -0.95 10.56
N PHE A 149 -26.24 -1.03 9.23
CA PHE A 149 -24.96 -1.26 8.56
C PHE A 149 -23.97 -0.12 8.82
N THR A 150 -24.44 1.13 8.77
CA THR A 150 -23.61 2.31 9.04
C THR A 150 -23.09 2.28 10.47
N SER A 151 -23.96 2.00 11.45
CA SER A 151 -23.58 1.87 12.86
C SER A 151 -22.58 0.74 13.10
N TYR A 152 -22.76 -0.40 12.43
CA TYR A 152 -21.81 -1.51 12.48
C TYR A 152 -20.43 -1.09 11.93
N VAL A 153 -20.40 -0.43 10.78
CA VAL A 153 -19.16 0.05 10.15
C VAL A 153 -18.46 1.08 11.04
N ASP A 154 -19.18 2.05 11.59
CA ASP A 154 -18.63 3.08 12.48
C ASP A 154 -18.05 2.47 13.76
N THR A 155 -18.75 1.48 14.34
CA THR A 155 -18.27 0.74 15.51
C THR A 155 -16.97 0.01 15.19
N LYS A 156 -16.92 -0.72 14.06
CA LYS A 156 -15.72 -1.44 13.65
C LYS A 156 -14.55 -0.52 13.28
N ALA A 157 -14.82 0.61 12.64
CA ALA A 157 -13.81 1.63 12.39
C ALA A 157 -13.22 2.17 13.70
N THR A 158 -14.06 2.41 14.71
CA THR A 158 -13.62 2.88 16.04
C THR A 158 -12.79 1.83 16.79
N GLU A 159 -13.21 0.56 16.77
CA GLU A 159 -12.44 -0.55 17.35
C GLU A 159 -11.05 -0.68 16.70
N ILE A 160 -10.98 -0.59 15.37
CA ILE A 160 -9.71 -0.65 14.64
C ILE A 160 -8.81 0.53 15.00
N SER A 161 -9.34 1.75 15.00
CA SER A 161 -8.56 2.95 15.35
C SER A 161 -8.01 2.89 16.77
N SER A 162 -8.85 2.52 17.75
CA SER A 162 -8.42 2.40 19.15
C SER A 162 -7.37 1.31 19.37
N THR A 163 -7.49 0.19 18.64
CA THR A 163 -6.50 -0.89 18.66
C THR A 163 -5.18 -0.45 18.03
N GLY A 164 -5.26 0.27 16.89
CA GLY A 164 -4.10 0.88 16.24
C GLY A 164 -3.36 1.87 17.14
N ASP A 165 -4.08 2.78 17.79
CA ASP A 165 -3.52 3.75 18.74
C ASP A 165 -2.81 3.07 19.92
N LYS A 166 -3.37 1.96 20.41
CA LYS A 166 -2.74 1.17 21.47
C LYS A 166 -1.42 0.58 21.01
N TYR A 167 -1.39 -0.08 19.85
CA TYR A 167 -0.15 -0.64 19.30
C TYR A 167 0.90 0.44 19.06
N LEU A 168 0.51 1.61 18.57
CA LEU A 168 1.43 2.72 18.36
C LEU A 168 2.06 3.19 19.68
N LYS A 169 1.26 3.36 20.74
CA LYS A 169 1.76 3.71 22.07
C LYS A 169 2.71 2.66 22.65
N ASP A 170 2.40 1.38 22.47
CA ASP A 170 3.25 0.29 22.95
C ASP A 170 4.61 0.28 22.22
N ILE A 171 4.62 0.56 20.91
CA ILE A 171 5.84 0.70 20.10
C ILE A 171 6.65 1.91 20.56
N GLU A 172 6.01 3.07 20.75
CA GLU A 172 6.66 4.29 21.23
C GLU A 172 7.30 4.10 22.62
N ALA A 173 6.57 3.44 23.53
CA ALA A 173 7.06 3.13 24.87
C ALA A 173 8.26 2.17 24.82
N THR A 174 8.17 1.09 24.03
CA THR A 174 9.25 0.11 23.85
C THR A 174 10.49 0.76 23.24
N THR A 175 10.31 1.59 22.22
CA THR A 175 11.40 2.32 21.55
C THR A 175 12.09 3.29 22.50
N SER A 176 11.31 4.00 23.32
CA SER A 176 11.83 4.92 24.33
C SER A 176 12.63 4.18 25.40
N GLN A 177 12.13 3.05 25.89
CA GLN A 177 12.84 2.20 26.85
C GLN A 177 14.15 1.64 26.28
N ALA A 178 14.12 1.13 25.04
CA ALA A 178 15.31 0.63 24.35
C ALA A 178 16.38 1.71 24.19
N LYS A 179 15.98 2.94 23.82
CA LYS A 179 16.89 4.08 23.69
C LYS A 179 17.56 4.43 25.02
N THR A 180 16.79 4.45 26.11
CA THR A 180 17.33 4.69 27.45
C THR A 180 18.29 3.58 27.85
N GLY A 181 17.92 2.31 27.67
CA GLY A 181 18.78 1.17 27.99
C GLY A 181 20.10 1.17 27.20
N ILE A 182 20.07 1.49 25.90
CA ILE A 182 21.28 1.64 25.07
C ILE A 182 22.17 2.76 25.63
N SER A 183 21.58 3.90 26.01
CA SER A 183 22.34 5.02 26.57
C SER A 183 23.00 4.68 27.90
N GLU A 184 22.32 3.91 28.76
CA GLU A 184 22.85 3.46 30.04
C GLU A 184 24.03 2.50 29.82
N VAL A 185 23.86 1.49 28.96
CA VAL A 185 24.93 0.54 28.62
C VAL A 185 26.14 1.26 28.02
N ALA A 186 25.91 2.18 27.07
CA ALA A 186 26.97 2.96 26.45
C ALA A 186 27.77 3.77 27.50
N LYS A 187 27.07 4.37 28.47
CA LYS A 187 27.71 5.10 29.58
C LYS A 187 28.54 4.16 30.47
N THR A 188 27.97 3.02 30.87
CA THR A 188 28.67 2.03 31.70
C THR A 188 29.94 1.51 31.03
N GLU A 189 29.88 1.16 29.74
CA GLU A 189 31.05 0.67 29.01
C GLU A 189 32.09 1.77 28.80
N ALA A 190 31.68 3.01 28.52
CA ALA A 190 32.60 4.14 28.44
C ALA A 190 33.33 4.37 29.77
N ASP A 191 32.63 4.23 30.91
CA ASP A 191 33.23 4.40 32.23
C ASP A 191 34.21 3.26 32.57
N LYS A 192 33.89 2.00 32.20
CA LYS A 192 34.83 0.87 32.31
C LYS A 192 36.10 1.08 31.48
N MET A 193 35.95 1.53 30.24
CA MET A 193 37.09 1.82 29.36
C MET A 193 37.99 2.92 29.94
N LYS A 194 37.41 3.97 30.51
CA LYS A 194 38.17 5.03 31.20
C LYS A 194 38.95 4.46 32.38
N ALA A 195 38.30 3.68 33.25
CA ALA A 195 38.95 3.08 34.40
C ALA A 195 40.13 2.18 33.99
N SER A 196 39.92 1.27 33.03
CA SER A 196 40.98 0.39 32.52
C SER A 196 42.12 1.17 31.87
N SER A 197 41.81 2.25 31.14
CA SER A 197 42.84 3.14 30.56
C SER A 197 43.66 3.84 31.65
N THR A 198 43.01 4.32 32.71
CA THR A 198 43.69 4.94 33.86
C THR A 198 44.62 3.95 34.56
N GLU A 199 44.16 2.71 34.79
CA GLU A 199 44.98 1.64 35.35
C GLU A 199 46.19 1.32 34.47
N ALA A 200 45.99 1.19 33.16
CA ALA A 200 47.07 0.91 32.22
C ALA A 200 48.14 2.03 32.21
N ILE A 201 47.71 3.30 32.21
CA ILE A 201 48.61 4.45 32.29
C ILE A 201 49.43 4.42 33.59
N SER A 202 48.78 4.11 34.72
CA SER A 202 49.45 3.98 36.03
C SER A 202 50.50 2.85 36.02
N LEU A 203 50.17 1.70 35.44
CA LEU A 203 51.08 0.56 35.32
C LEU A 203 52.29 0.91 34.44
N ILE A 204 52.08 1.59 33.31
CA ILE A 204 53.16 2.07 32.45
C ILE A 204 54.08 3.03 33.21
N GLY A 205 53.50 3.97 33.97
CA GLY A 205 54.25 4.90 34.81
C GLY A 205 55.14 4.19 35.82
N SER A 206 54.58 3.26 36.60
CA SER A 206 55.35 2.49 37.58
C SER A 206 56.46 1.63 36.98
N LYS A 207 56.21 0.96 35.84
CA LYS A 207 57.24 0.18 35.13
C LYS A 207 58.35 1.06 34.58
N LYS A 208 58.01 2.25 34.05
CA LYS A 208 58.98 3.25 33.62
C LYS A 208 59.87 3.66 34.79
N ASP A 209 59.29 3.99 35.94
CA ASP A 209 60.04 4.40 37.13
C ASP A 209 60.97 3.30 37.65
N GLN A 210 60.52 2.03 37.62
CA GLN A 210 61.36 0.87 37.94
C GLN A 210 62.54 0.74 36.98
N ALA A 211 62.29 0.80 35.67
CA ALA A 211 63.32 0.71 34.64
C ALA A 211 64.36 1.84 34.77
N LEU A 212 63.93 3.07 35.06
CA LEU A 212 64.86 4.19 35.30
C LEU A 212 65.76 3.93 36.51
N LYS A 213 65.21 3.42 37.62
CA LYS A 213 66.01 3.08 38.81
C LYS A 213 67.04 1.98 38.53
N GLU A 214 66.68 0.98 37.74
CA GLU A 214 67.62 -0.08 37.35
C GLU A 214 68.74 0.44 36.47
N ILE A 215 68.43 1.30 35.49
CA ILE A 215 69.43 1.94 34.61
C ILE A 215 70.37 2.80 35.45
N ASP A 216 69.84 3.63 36.34
CA ASP A 216 70.64 4.50 37.21
C ASP A 216 71.60 3.69 38.10
N SER A 217 71.09 2.60 38.68
CA SER A 217 71.89 1.68 39.49
C SER A 217 73.03 1.04 38.68
N LYS A 218 72.74 0.53 37.47
CA LYS A 218 73.74 -0.06 36.58
C LYS A 218 74.78 0.97 36.12
N ALA A 219 74.35 2.19 35.75
CA ALA A 219 75.23 3.27 35.35
C ALA A 219 76.20 3.65 36.47
N LYS A 220 75.70 3.70 37.71
CA LYS A 220 76.53 3.93 38.90
C LYS A 220 77.58 2.84 39.08
N THR A 221 77.19 1.57 38.99
CA THR A 221 78.14 0.45 39.05
C THR A 221 79.23 0.55 37.99
N VAL A 222 78.87 0.81 36.72
CA VAL A 222 79.86 0.98 35.64
C VAL A 222 80.79 2.16 35.92
N SER A 223 80.25 3.30 36.35
CA SER A 223 81.07 4.46 36.70
C SER A 223 82.04 4.16 37.83
N ASP A 224 81.63 3.42 38.85
CA ASP A 224 82.47 3.07 39.99
C ASP A 224 83.57 2.09 39.58
N THR A 225 83.25 1.07 38.77
CA THR A 225 84.24 0.15 38.18
C THR A 225 85.28 0.90 37.35
N LEU A 226 84.86 1.78 36.43
CA LEU A 226 85.79 2.56 35.60
C LEU A 226 86.71 3.46 36.43
N LYS A 227 86.19 4.08 37.50
CA LYS A 227 87.01 4.86 38.43
C LYS A 227 88.06 4.00 39.12
N THR A 228 87.67 2.81 39.58
CA THR A 228 88.60 1.85 40.20
C THR A 228 89.69 1.39 39.22
N ASP A 229 89.31 1.00 38.00
CA ASP A 229 90.25 0.52 36.98
C ASP A 229 91.22 1.63 36.55
N LEU A 230 90.72 2.84 36.34
CA LEU A 230 91.55 3.99 35.99
C LEU A 230 92.52 4.35 37.11
N ALA A 231 92.05 4.34 38.37
CA ALA A 231 92.92 4.56 39.53
C ALA A 231 94.01 3.49 39.63
N GLY A 232 93.70 2.24 39.26
CA GLY A 232 94.68 1.16 39.13
C GLY A 232 95.75 1.45 38.09
N LEU A 233 95.35 1.76 36.84
CA LEU A 233 96.29 2.08 35.75
C LEU A 233 97.17 3.30 36.04
N LEU A 234 96.63 4.31 36.72
CA LEU A 234 97.39 5.49 37.14
C LEU A 234 98.44 5.18 38.21
N LYS A 235 98.25 4.13 39.02
CA LYS A 235 99.22 3.72 40.03
C LYS A 235 100.47 3.10 39.42
N ASP A 236 100.32 2.41 38.30
CA ASP A 236 101.41 1.79 37.56
C ASP A 236 102.08 2.74 36.55
N LYS A 237 101.64 4.01 36.54
CA LYS A 237 102.24 5.06 35.73
C LYS A 237 103.68 5.31 36.17
N VAL A 238 104.60 5.27 35.20
CA VAL A 238 105.98 5.72 35.39
C VAL A 238 106.00 7.24 35.47
N ASP A 239 106.45 7.78 36.59
CA ASP A 239 106.61 9.22 36.75
C ASP A 239 107.77 9.77 35.91
N LYS A 240 107.65 11.04 35.53
CA LYS A 240 108.67 11.71 34.73
C LYS A 240 109.96 11.80 35.54
N GLU A 241 111.00 11.12 35.07
CA GLU A 241 112.35 11.26 35.62
C GLU A 241 112.92 12.66 35.29
N PRO A 242 113.48 13.39 36.28
CA PRO A 242 114.14 14.67 36.03
C PRO A 242 115.29 14.51 35.01
N GLY A 243 115.26 15.28 33.93
CA GLY A 243 116.29 15.28 32.89
C GLY A 243 116.00 14.42 31.65
N LYS A 244 114.89 13.67 31.61
CA LYS A 244 114.43 12.97 30.39
C LYS A 244 113.17 13.64 29.83
N GLY A 245 113.29 14.22 28.64
CA GLY A 245 112.15 14.72 27.87
C GLY A 245 111.52 13.59 27.06
N LEU A 246 110.18 13.60 26.93
CA LEU A 246 109.53 12.96 25.78
C LEU A 246 110.15 13.62 24.55
N SER A 247 110.78 12.84 23.66
CA SER A 247 111.46 13.41 22.50
C SER A 247 110.48 14.28 21.73
N ASP A 248 110.75 15.59 21.69
CA ASP A 248 110.09 16.52 20.80
C ASP A 248 110.33 16.01 19.37
N ASN A 249 109.33 15.34 18.81
CA ASN A 249 109.10 15.11 17.38
C ASN A 249 110.36 15.13 16.48
N ASN A 250 111.06 13.98 16.40
CA ASN A 250 112.28 13.80 15.59
C ASN A 250 112.00 13.76 14.06
N PHE A 251 111.49 14.83 13.46
CA PHE A 251 111.54 14.98 12.00
C PHE A 251 112.89 15.56 11.60
N SER A 252 113.69 14.80 10.83
CA SER A 252 114.93 15.33 10.24
C SER A 252 114.62 16.49 9.29
N THR A 253 115.55 17.44 9.18
CA THR A 253 115.48 18.62 8.29
C THR A 253 115.14 18.25 6.84
N GLU A 254 115.46 17.02 6.44
CA GLU A 254 115.15 16.46 5.13
C GLU A 254 113.65 16.21 4.90
N TYR A 255 112.91 15.74 5.92
CA TYR A 255 111.45 15.56 5.82
C TYR A 255 110.72 16.91 5.86
N LYS A 256 111.24 17.88 6.61
CA LYS A 256 110.70 19.25 6.65
C LYS A 256 110.82 19.91 5.27
N ASN A 257 111.97 19.78 4.62
CA ASN A 257 112.19 20.26 3.24
C ASN A 257 111.35 19.53 2.18
N LYS A 258 110.96 18.27 2.40
CA LYS A 258 110.01 17.57 1.52
C LYS A 258 108.58 18.07 1.73
N LEU A 259 108.21 18.40 2.97
CA LEU A 259 106.90 18.96 3.32
C LEU A 259 106.74 20.40 2.80
N ASP A 260 107.78 21.22 2.91
CA ASP A 260 107.79 22.62 2.42
C ASP A 260 107.81 22.71 0.88
N LYS A 261 108.11 21.58 0.19
CA LYS A 261 108.07 21.45 -1.28
C LYS A 261 106.79 20.76 -1.79
N LEU A 262 105.83 20.44 -0.92
CA LEU A 262 104.50 20.07 -1.40
C LEU A 262 103.87 21.28 -2.09
N ASP A 263 103.33 21.06 -3.28
CA ASP A 263 102.66 22.05 -4.12
C ASP A 263 101.49 22.71 -3.34
N THR A 264 101.70 23.95 -2.89
CA THR A 264 100.70 24.73 -2.13
C THR A 264 99.52 25.18 -2.98
N ASP A 265 99.53 24.92 -4.28
CA ASP A 265 98.43 25.20 -5.22
C ASP A 265 97.63 23.93 -5.59
N ILE A 266 97.72 22.84 -4.81
CA ILE A 266 96.89 21.65 -4.99
C ILE A 266 95.39 22.00 -5.00
N ASP A 267 94.98 22.99 -4.21
CA ASP A 267 93.59 23.47 -4.16
C ASP A 267 93.16 24.20 -5.46
N LYS A 268 94.10 24.74 -6.24
CA LYS A 268 93.82 25.34 -7.57
C LYS A 268 93.86 24.34 -8.71
N LYS A 269 94.48 23.17 -8.51
CA LYS A 269 94.52 22.08 -9.49
C LYS A 269 93.29 21.17 -9.44
N LEU A 270 92.43 21.40 -8.45
CA LEU A 270 91.16 20.71 -8.21
C LEU A 270 89.99 21.70 -8.29
N GLU A 271 89.89 22.45 -9.39
CA GLU A 271 88.56 22.93 -9.80
C GLU A 271 87.82 21.81 -10.56
N PRO A 272 86.53 21.58 -10.25
CA PRO A 272 85.78 20.48 -10.85
C PRO A 272 85.49 20.79 -12.32
N LYS A 273 85.98 19.94 -13.23
CA LYS A 273 85.42 19.82 -14.59
C LYS A 273 84.07 19.09 -14.59
N ALA A 274 83.15 19.53 -13.75
CA ALA A 274 81.77 19.10 -13.80
C ALA A 274 80.92 20.36 -13.87
N ASP A 275 80.39 20.60 -15.06
CA ASP A 275 79.42 21.63 -15.35
C ASP A 275 78.19 21.40 -14.46
N LYS A 276 78.08 22.16 -13.36
CA LYS A 276 76.97 22.04 -12.39
C LYS A 276 75.60 22.28 -13.04
N THR A 277 75.56 22.93 -14.20
CA THR A 277 74.32 23.18 -14.93
C THR A 277 73.74 21.91 -15.58
N MET A 278 74.57 20.94 -15.97
CA MET A 278 74.10 19.66 -16.52
C MET A 278 73.62 18.70 -15.44
N VAL A 279 74.22 18.75 -14.24
CA VAL A 279 73.84 17.89 -13.12
C VAL A 279 72.49 18.31 -12.54
N ASP A 280 72.19 19.60 -12.44
CA ASP A 280 70.89 20.07 -11.97
C ASP A 280 69.78 19.81 -13.00
N ASP A 281 70.04 19.92 -14.31
CA ASP A 281 69.07 19.56 -15.36
C ASP A 281 68.82 18.05 -15.46
N GLU A 282 69.85 17.21 -15.29
CA GLU A 282 69.70 15.74 -15.22
C GLU A 282 69.04 15.29 -13.92
N VAL A 283 69.33 15.95 -12.79
CA VAL A 283 68.65 15.70 -11.51
C VAL A 283 67.20 16.19 -11.54
N GLN A 284 66.90 17.28 -12.24
CA GLN A 284 65.53 17.76 -12.43
C GLN A 284 64.76 16.85 -13.40
N LYS A 285 65.38 16.38 -14.50
CA LYS A 285 64.82 15.32 -15.35
C LYS A 285 64.62 14.01 -14.59
N LEU A 286 65.56 13.60 -13.73
CA LEU A 286 65.42 12.40 -12.90
C LEU A 286 64.32 12.59 -11.83
N LYS A 287 64.18 13.78 -11.24
CA LYS A 287 63.07 14.09 -10.33
C LYS A 287 61.74 14.06 -11.07
N ASP A 288 61.62 14.68 -12.23
CA ASP A 288 60.40 14.65 -13.04
C ASP A 288 60.08 13.22 -13.50
N LEU A 289 61.10 12.38 -13.75
CA LEU A 289 60.94 10.99 -14.22
C LEU A 289 60.71 9.97 -13.07
N ILE A 290 61.16 10.27 -11.85
CA ILE A 290 60.94 9.47 -10.63
C ILE A 290 59.62 9.86 -9.93
N PHE A 291 59.16 11.11 -10.09
CA PHE A 291 57.92 11.63 -9.51
C PHE A 291 56.77 11.79 -10.51
N ASP A 292 56.95 11.48 -11.80
CA ASP A 292 55.86 11.23 -12.74
C ASP A 292 55.19 9.87 -12.44
N SER A 293 54.57 9.80 -11.27
CA SER A 293 53.61 8.76 -10.89
C SER A 293 52.25 8.98 -11.56
N GLU A 294 52.19 9.76 -12.66
CA GLU A 294 50.94 9.92 -13.39
C GLU A 294 50.49 8.57 -13.93
N VAL A 295 49.26 8.25 -13.56
CA VAL A 295 48.56 7.08 -14.06
C VAL A 295 48.33 7.28 -15.57
N LYS A 296 49.03 6.48 -16.39
CA LYS A 296 48.91 6.50 -17.85
C LYS A 296 47.92 5.44 -18.30
N SER A 297 47.28 5.67 -19.44
CA SER A 297 46.31 4.72 -20.02
C SER A 297 46.60 4.53 -21.50
N GLN A 298 46.64 3.28 -21.96
CA GLN A 298 46.74 2.93 -23.37
C GLN A 298 45.69 1.86 -23.67
N ASP A 299 44.88 2.09 -24.70
CA ASP A 299 43.70 1.29 -25.06
C ASP A 299 42.75 1.09 -23.87
N THR A 300 42.79 -0.09 -23.26
CA THR A 300 41.99 -0.49 -22.10
C THR A 300 42.82 -0.68 -20.83
N MET A 301 44.15 -0.63 -20.90
CA MET A 301 45.03 -0.86 -19.75
C MET A 301 45.43 0.45 -19.07
N VAL A 302 45.27 0.50 -17.75
CA VAL A 302 45.74 1.59 -16.90
C VAL A 302 46.97 1.13 -16.15
N TYR A 303 48.08 1.87 -16.24
CA TYR A 303 49.36 1.47 -15.65
C TYR A 303 50.11 2.66 -15.03
N VAL A 304 50.97 2.34 -14.08
CA VAL A 304 52.05 3.22 -13.62
C VAL A 304 53.37 2.69 -14.14
N LEU A 305 54.35 3.58 -14.36
CA LEU A 305 55.68 3.19 -14.81
C LEU A 305 56.58 3.03 -13.57
N ASP A 306 56.91 1.79 -13.23
CA ASP A 306 57.87 1.51 -12.17
C ASP A 306 59.29 1.64 -12.73
N PRO A 307 60.13 2.55 -12.20
CA PRO A 307 61.51 2.67 -12.61
C PRO A 307 62.34 1.49 -12.07
N TYR A 308 63.26 0.98 -12.90
CA TYR A 308 64.26 0.00 -12.51
C TYR A 308 65.61 0.29 -13.19
N ILE A 309 66.71 -0.19 -12.61
CA ILE A 309 68.06 0.03 -13.15
C ILE A 309 68.54 -1.26 -13.81
N GLU A 310 68.90 -1.16 -15.09
CA GLU A 310 69.52 -2.26 -15.84
C GLU A 310 70.65 -1.70 -16.71
N GLY A 311 71.85 -2.24 -16.56
CA GLY A 311 73.03 -1.78 -17.33
C GLY A 311 73.46 -0.34 -17.05
N GLY A 312 73.16 0.21 -15.86
CA GLY A 312 73.52 1.58 -15.48
C GLY A 312 72.62 2.66 -16.07
N GLN A 313 71.52 2.29 -16.74
CA GLN A 313 70.50 3.21 -17.25
C GLN A 313 69.16 2.97 -16.52
N VAL A 314 68.43 4.06 -16.23
CA VAL A 314 67.08 3.99 -15.69
C VAL A 314 66.13 3.58 -16.81
N LYS A 315 65.46 2.45 -16.63
CA LYS A 315 64.42 1.93 -17.52
C LYS A 315 63.07 1.92 -16.80
N PHE A 316 61.98 1.88 -17.55
CA PHE A 316 60.62 1.85 -17.01
C PHE A 316 59.95 0.54 -17.35
N LYS A 317 59.27 -0.06 -16.38
CA LYS A 317 58.39 -1.21 -16.60
C LYS A 317 56.96 -0.79 -16.30
N ALA A 318 56.05 -1.06 -17.24
CA ALA A 318 54.63 -0.85 -17.00
C ALA A 318 54.13 -1.83 -15.93
N LYS A 319 53.59 -1.29 -14.84
CA LYS A 319 52.85 -2.03 -13.81
C LYS A 319 51.37 -1.71 -13.98
N GLN A 320 50.63 -2.71 -14.46
CA GLN A 320 49.19 -2.61 -14.61
C GLN A 320 48.54 -2.39 -13.25
N ILE A 321 47.65 -1.40 -13.17
CA ILE A 321 46.89 -1.03 -11.98
C ILE A 321 45.38 -1.09 -12.24
N GLY A 322 44.97 -1.59 -13.40
CA GLY A 322 43.57 -1.86 -13.71
C GLY A 322 43.26 -1.77 -15.19
N ASN A 323 42.01 -2.06 -15.52
CA ASN A 323 41.47 -1.94 -16.88
C ASN A 323 40.31 -0.92 -16.91
N LEU A 324 40.20 -0.18 -18.01
CA LEU A 324 39.06 0.69 -18.33
C LEU A 324 37.89 -0.21 -18.77
N LEU A 325 36.76 -0.08 -18.09
CA LEU A 325 35.52 -0.75 -18.48
C LEU A 325 34.66 0.24 -19.27
N ALA A 326 34.19 -0.20 -20.45
CA ALA A 326 33.22 0.54 -21.26
C ALA A 326 31.92 0.65 -20.46
N ASN A 327 31.45 1.89 -20.28
CA ASN A 327 30.58 2.26 -19.19
C ASN A 327 29.13 2.28 -19.66
N ASP A 328 28.42 1.19 -19.36
CA ASP A 328 26.96 1.17 -19.27
C ASP A 328 26.63 0.25 -18.09
N PHE A 329 26.23 0.86 -16.96
CA PHE A 329 25.78 0.15 -15.76
C PHE A 329 26.81 -0.80 -15.13
N LEU A 330 28.00 -0.30 -14.77
CA LEU A 330 28.93 -1.13 -14.01
C LEU A 330 28.31 -1.50 -12.65
N ARG A 331 28.01 -2.79 -12.48
CA ARG A 331 27.50 -3.38 -11.25
C ARG A 331 28.66 -3.89 -10.41
N VAL A 332 28.66 -3.53 -9.13
CA VAL A 332 29.66 -3.96 -8.16
C VAL A 332 28.97 -4.47 -6.91
N ASN A 333 29.48 -5.55 -6.33
CA ASN A 333 29.03 -6.02 -5.02
C ASN A 333 29.85 -5.33 -3.93
N VAL A 334 29.16 -4.67 -3.02
CA VAL A 334 29.74 -4.03 -1.84
C VAL A 334 29.47 -4.91 -0.63
N ASP A 335 30.48 -5.14 0.22
CA ASP A 335 30.33 -5.73 1.56
C ASP A 335 31.22 -5.00 2.56
N SER A 336 30.99 -3.69 2.73
CA SER A 336 31.83 -2.83 3.57
C SER A 336 31.05 -1.60 4.03
N ASP A 337 31.55 -0.93 5.06
CA ASP A 337 31.12 0.40 5.50
C ASP A 337 31.73 1.52 4.65
N LYS A 338 32.76 1.22 3.86
CA LYS A 338 33.41 2.14 2.92
C LYS A 338 33.63 1.50 1.57
N TYR A 339 33.53 2.29 0.51
CA TYR A 339 33.83 1.82 -0.84
C TYR A 339 34.82 2.74 -1.53
N LYS A 340 35.99 2.19 -1.89
CA LYS A 340 37.04 2.87 -2.62
C LYS A 340 36.99 2.49 -4.09
N PHE A 341 37.07 3.47 -4.96
CA PHE A 341 37.10 3.25 -6.41
C PHE A 341 37.89 4.36 -7.09
N ARG A 342 38.25 4.13 -8.35
CA ARG A 342 39.05 5.06 -9.14
C ARG A 342 38.31 5.38 -10.43
N ILE A 343 38.23 6.65 -10.78
CA ILE A 343 37.57 7.14 -11.99
C ILE A 343 38.60 7.84 -12.87
N LYS A 344 38.56 7.55 -14.17
CA LYS A 344 39.17 8.37 -15.20
C LYS A 344 38.10 9.25 -15.82
N SER A 345 38.32 10.56 -15.86
CA SER A 345 37.41 11.50 -16.49
C SER A 345 38.16 12.47 -17.41
N THR A 346 37.57 12.84 -18.55
CA THR A 346 38.14 13.87 -19.43
C THR A 346 37.73 15.30 -19.04
N SER A 347 36.69 15.46 -18.22
CA SER A 347 36.19 16.76 -17.75
C SER A 347 35.61 16.66 -16.33
N GLN A 348 35.32 17.80 -15.70
CA GLN A 348 34.57 17.78 -14.44
C GLN A 348 33.11 17.39 -14.70
N GLY A 349 32.50 16.64 -13.78
CA GLY A 349 31.09 16.26 -13.87
C GLY A 349 30.59 15.49 -12.66
N VAL A 350 29.46 14.80 -12.82
CA VAL A 350 28.79 14.06 -11.75
C VAL A 350 28.44 12.66 -12.24
N ILE A 351 28.78 11.67 -11.40
CA ILE A 351 28.32 10.29 -11.53
C ILE A 351 27.38 9.94 -10.37
N LEU A 352 26.50 8.98 -10.57
CA LEU A 352 25.70 8.37 -9.52
C LEU A 352 26.25 6.99 -9.17
N PHE A 353 26.30 6.71 -7.87
CA PHE A 353 26.56 5.40 -7.31
C PHE A 353 25.37 5.01 -6.46
N TYR A 354 24.61 4.00 -6.88
CA TYR A 354 23.32 3.71 -6.27
C TYR A 354 22.92 2.24 -6.21
N SER A 355 22.04 1.90 -5.27
CA SER A 355 21.36 0.61 -5.23
C SER A 355 20.00 0.68 -5.94
N MET A 356 19.65 -0.38 -6.67
CA MET A 356 18.29 -0.54 -7.23
C MET A 356 17.26 -0.95 -6.18
N THR A 357 17.71 -1.51 -5.05
CA THR A 357 16.83 -2.09 -4.02
C THR A 357 16.71 -1.23 -2.76
N ASP A 358 17.71 -0.39 -2.46
CA ASP A 358 17.69 0.52 -1.32
C ASP A 358 17.78 1.97 -1.80
N GLU A 359 16.65 2.70 -1.73
CA GLU A 359 16.58 4.10 -2.17
C GLU A 359 17.43 5.05 -1.31
N ALA A 360 17.78 4.66 -0.08
CA ALA A 360 18.64 5.45 0.78
C ALA A 360 20.12 5.38 0.37
N LEU A 361 20.49 4.42 -0.48
CA LEU A 361 21.84 4.25 -1.01
C LEU A 361 21.94 4.87 -2.40
N ARG A 362 21.90 6.20 -2.47
CA ARG A 362 22.10 6.99 -3.71
C ARG A 362 23.10 8.11 -3.45
N TYR A 363 24.25 8.05 -4.11
CA TYR A 363 25.34 8.99 -3.92
C TYR A 363 25.66 9.70 -5.24
N ALA A 364 25.54 11.02 -5.26
CA ALA A 364 26.04 11.86 -6.35
C ALA A 364 27.49 12.25 -6.06
N ILE A 365 28.39 11.97 -7.01
CA ILE A 365 29.82 12.09 -6.81
C ILE A 365 30.39 13.03 -7.85
N HIS A 366 30.97 14.13 -7.39
CA HIS A 366 31.67 15.08 -8.24
C HIS A 366 33.01 14.50 -8.70
N VAL A 367 33.11 14.22 -9.98
CA VAL A 367 34.33 13.71 -10.62
C VAL A 367 35.11 14.85 -11.25
N PHE A 368 36.44 14.74 -11.21
CA PHE A 368 37.36 15.75 -11.73
C PHE A 368 38.19 15.16 -12.88
N PRO A 369 38.72 16.00 -13.79
CA PRO A 369 39.57 15.53 -14.87
C PRO A 369 40.77 14.70 -14.37
N ASN A 370 41.28 13.85 -15.27
CA ASN A 370 42.34 12.87 -15.03
C ASN A 370 41.88 11.69 -14.17
N VAL A 371 42.83 10.84 -13.78
CA VAL A 371 42.57 9.68 -12.93
C VAL A 371 42.59 10.12 -11.47
N LYS A 372 41.50 9.88 -10.75
CA LYS A 372 41.36 10.24 -9.33
C LYS A 372 40.78 9.09 -8.51
N ASN A 373 41.20 9.02 -7.25
CA ASN A 373 40.69 8.07 -6.26
C ASN A 373 39.54 8.71 -5.49
N TYR A 374 38.50 7.94 -5.23
CA TYR A 374 37.30 8.34 -4.51
C TYR A 374 36.99 7.32 -3.40
N GLU A 375 36.40 7.80 -2.31
CA GLU A 375 35.90 6.98 -1.21
C GLU A 375 34.49 7.44 -0.85
N ILE A 376 33.57 6.48 -0.74
CA ILE A 376 32.25 6.69 -0.13
C ILE A 376 32.27 6.06 1.24
N ASN A 377 31.89 6.82 2.26
CA ASN A 377 31.62 6.29 3.58
C ASN A 377 30.11 6.18 3.76
N PHE A 378 29.60 4.95 3.87
CA PHE A 378 28.16 4.70 3.99
C PHE A 378 27.63 5.00 5.40
N GLY A 379 28.51 5.14 6.40
CA GLY A 379 28.15 5.30 7.81
C GLY A 379 27.55 4.04 8.47
N LYS A 380 27.29 3.00 7.67
CA LYS A 380 26.80 1.67 8.07
C LYS A 380 27.42 0.62 7.16
N LYS A 381 27.52 -0.64 7.61
CA LYS A 381 27.91 -1.73 6.72
C LYS A 381 26.84 -1.88 5.62
N VAL A 382 27.25 -1.80 4.36
CA VAL A 382 26.40 -2.04 3.19
C VAL A 382 26.81 -3.36 2.57
N THR A 383 25.83 -4.24 2.37
CA THR A 383 26.00 -5.52 1.69
C THR A 383 24.99 -5.60 0.54
N GLY A 384 25.46 -5.62 -0.71
CA GLY A 384 24.58 -5.72 -1.88
C GLY A 384 25.17 -5.15 -3.18
N GLU A 385 24.41 -5.28 -4.26
CA GLU A 385 24.77 -4.77 -5.58
C GLU A 385 24.53 -3.24 -5.67
N MET A 386 25.54 -2.53 -6.15
CA MET A 386 25.55 -1.10 -6.42
C MET A 386 25.92 -0.85 -7.89
N ILE A 387 25.42 0.24 -8.47
CA ILE A 387 25.56 0.56 -9.89
C ILE A 387 26.21 1.94 -10.05
N PHE A 388 27.18 2.03 -10.95
CA PHE A 388 27.72 3.31 -11.45
C PHE A 388 26.98 3.75 -12.72
N THR A 389 26.58 5.02 -12.78
CA THR A 389 26.07 5.66 -14.01
C THR A 389 26.56 7.10 -14.10
N SER A 390 26.80 7.62 -15.30
CA SER A 390 27.05 9.05 -15.50
C SER A 390 25.73 9.83 -15.46
N VAL A 391 25.80 11.11 -15.06
CA VAL A 391 24.62 12.01 -15.07
C VAL A 391 24.85 13.22 -15.95
N THR A 392 25.99 13.88 -15.78
CA THR A 392 26.30 15.15 -16.47
C THR A 392 27.43 15.01 -17.48
N MET A 393 27.86 13.78 -17.74
CA MET A 393 28.98 13.48 -18.62
C MET A 393 28.58 12.44 -19.68
N PRO A 394 28.95 12.68 -20.95
CA PRO A 394 28.92 11.65 -21.98
C PRO A 394 29.65 10.38 -21.50
N GLU A 395 29.07 9.22 -21.81
CA GLU A 395 29.56 7.91 -21.35
C GLU A 395 30.99 7.61 -21.81
N ASP A 396 31.39 8.12 -22.98
CA ASP A 396 32.75 8.01 -23.53
C ASP A 396 33.79 8.87 -22.78
N LYS A 397 33.35 9.76 -21.90
CA LYS A 397 34.20 10.71 -21.17
C LYS A 397 34.49 10.30 -19.73
N VAL A 398 33.88 9.21 -19.25
CA VAL A 398 34.05 8.75 -17.88
C VAL A 398 34.13 7.22 -17.81
N SER A 399 35.16 6.70 -17.16
CA SER A 399 35.36 5.26 -17.00
C SER A 399 35.73 4.93 -15.57
N VAL A 400 35.12 3.87 -15.03
CA VAL A 400 35.51 3.28 -13.75
C VAL A 400 36.71 2.36 -13.98
N ILE A 401 37.73 2.48 -13.13
CA ILE A 401 38.92 1.63 -13.15
C ILE A 401 38.73 0.52 -12.13
N ARG A 402 38.82 -0.73 -12.58
CA ARG A 402 38.81 -1.91 -11.71
C ARG A 402 40.23 -2.42 -11.52
N GLU A 403 40.64 -2.55 -10.27
CA GLU A 403 41.83 -3.32 -9.92
C GLU A 403 41.45 -4.80 -10.06
N GLU A 404 42.02 -5.49 -11.05
CA GLU A 404 41.91 -6.95 -11.12
C GLU A 404 42.69 -7.52 -9.94
N VAL A 405 42.01 -8.30 -9.10
CA VAL A 405 42.69 -9.14 -8.12
C VAL A 405 43.49 -10.13 -8.94
N ALA A 406 44.83 -10.02 -8.91
CA ALA A 406 45.70 -11.03 -9.46
C ALA A 406 45.32 -12.38 -8.81
N VAL A 407 44.84 -13.31 -9.64
CA VAL A 407 44.61 -14.71 -9.25
C VAL A 407 45.95 -15.38 -8.96
#